data_AF-A0A0G4IR54-F1
#
_entry.id   AF-A0A0G4IR54-F1
#
_cell.length_a   1.000
_cell.length_b   1.000
_cell.length_c   1.000
_cell.angle_alpha   90.00
_cell.angle_beta   90.00
_cell.angle_gamma   90.00
#
_symmetry.space_group_name_H-M   'P 1'
#
loop_
_entity.id
_entity.type
_entity.pdbx_description
1 polymer ?
#
loop_
_entity_poly.entity_id
_entity_poly.type
_entity_poly.pdbx_seq_one_letter_code
_entity_poly.pdbx_strand_id
1 'polypeptide(L)'
;MLVRQGVDALGRRWAICGHVCAGWQCRSVSGRPQVTLRDCDRVLAQVLARPGPIDYRLRVDLDEVDRNLSLLLLYPDHGSNFRFLPHIASKLARVPRDLLRADRVQELQRVIGRVFGTMLDSYRGRDTITLAHAFAKAGTRDADLFDAIAARLLSGQDRSDGLMPLSVKGDAIDLRPSMGLLDARLLANCAWAFAKVNVGHVALFTEIARRAAVLMPTFAAQHVANTVWAFARVHVDSADLFEAAALHAVTTIDAFQAQEVANSAWAFAVLSHAHPYLFSAIAGRAQVVMPTLLPKHVAILAWAFATVRLSDDALFQALADRAASLIDAFVAVDLSMMAWAFARAAINDQDLFAGIGRATIAQIESFGEQELSNLAWAFATLANVDDDLFRAIAQASLDKMDAFRAQGLANLAWSYATLAIPNDALLRAIARRAMAVIDTFNPQNVANLAWAFARLNVHVDGLFDAIARRSLAVVGAFSATELTMLASAFSAMSPGMHDDLYMAIKHRAVAVLETFDDHQRTLLSNALMRLTVRHDSPFQRMPVLGSRQELADQQRANARRDLRIRQAVAARYQAHRATHDA
;
A
#
# COMPACT_ATOMS: atom_id res chain seq x y z
N MET A 1 -11.44 23.13 -37.12
CA MET A 1 -11.73 22.71 -38.51
C MET A 1 -10.98 21.42 -38.94
N LEU A 2 -10.13 20.82 -38.09
CA LEU A 2 -9.50 19.49 -38.32
C LEU A 2 -10.23 18.31 -37.63
N VAL A 3 -11.43 18.52 -37.07
CA VAL A 3 -12.28 17.47 -36.47
C VAL A 3 -13.30 16.90 -37.47
N ARG A 4 -13.47 17.53 -38.64
CA ARG A 4 -14.45 17.07 -39.66
C ARG A 4 -13.95 15.94 -40.56
N GLN A 5 -12.64 15.71 -40.69
CA GLN A 5 -12.13 14.72 -41.66
C GLN A 5 -12.00 13.29 -41.11
N GLY A 6 -12.12 13.06 -39.80
CA GLY A 6 -12.16 11.71 -39.20
C GLY A 6 -13.55 11.05 -39.19
N VAL A 7 -14.62 11.84 -39.35
CA VAL A 7 -16.02 11.36 -39.21
C VAL A 7 -16.52 10.67 -40.48
N ASP A 8 -15.90 10.92 -41.64
CA ASP A 8 -16.31 10.35 -42.93
C ASP A 8 -15.84 8.90 -43.16
N ALA A 9 -15.03 8.33 -42.27
CA ALA A 9 -14.55 6.95 -42.39
C ALA A 9 -15.50 5.92 -41.72
N LEU A 10 -16.26 6.33 -40.69
CA LEU A 10 -17.23 5.45 -40.01
C LEU A 10 -18.62 5.45 -40.67
N GLY A 11 -19.01 6.56 -41.33
CA GLY A 11 -20.30 6.68 -42.02
C GLY A 11 -20.41 5.87 -43.33
N ARG A 12 -19.30 5.43 -43.92
CA ARG A 12 -19.30 4.72 -45.22
C ARG A 12 -19.56 3.21 -45.15
N ARG A 13 -19.65 2.62 -43.96
CA ARG A 13 -20.03 1.19 -43.81
C ARG A 13 -21.54 0.92 -43.83
N TRP A 14 -22.38 1.96 -43.88
CA TRP A 14 -23.85 1.84 -43.82
C TRP A 14 -24.55 1.87 -45.20
N ALA A 15 -23.81 1.90 -46.30
CA ALA A 15 -24.38 2.13 -47.64
C ALA A 15 -24.41 0.92 -48.58
N ILE A 16 -24.33 -0.33 -48.08
CA ILE A 16 -24.40 -1.53 -48.93
C ILE A 16 -25.31 -2.56 -48.29
N CYS A 17 -26.62 -2.40 -48.50
CA CYS A 17 -27.61 -3.48 -48.68
C CYS A 17 -29.01 -2.86 -48.76
N GLY A 18 -29.32 -2.23 -49.88
CA GLY A 18 -30.70 -2.11 -50.33
C GLY A 18 -30.95 -3.21 -51.36
N HIS A 19 -31.87 -4.12 -51.07
CA HIS A 19 -32.95 -4.61 -51.96
C HIS A 19 -33.57 -5.92 -51.41
N VAL A 20 -34.90 -5.93 -51.42
CA VAL A 20 -35.85 -7.06 -51.29
C VAL A 20 -36.11 -7.62 -49.87
N CYS A 21 -37.17 -7.12 -49.23
CA CYS A 21 -38.30 -7.95 -48.79
C CYS A 21 -39.48 -7.05 -48.36
N ALA A 22 -40.60 -7.17 -49.06
CA ALA A 22 -41.84 -6.47 -48.81
C ALA A 22 -42.68 -7.23 -47.76
N GLY A 23 -43.30 -6.48 -46.84
CA GLY A 23 -44.19 -6.99 -45.80
C GLY A 23 -43.55 -6.88 -44.42
N TRP A 24 -44.31 -6.32 -43.47
CA TRP A 24 -43.94 -5.83 -42.12
C TRP A 24 -43.71 -4.31 -42.06
N GLN A 25 -44.63 -3.67 -41.37
CA GLN A 25 -44.90 -2.23 -41.33
C GLN A 25 -43.70 -1.42 -40.83
N CYS A 26 -43.19 -0.55 -41.71
CA CYS A 26 -42.34 0.58 -41.35
C CYS A 26 -43.09 1.54 -40.41
N ARG A 27 -42.60 1.71 -39.19
CA ARG A 27 -42.73 2.93 -38.39
C ARG A 27 -41.39 3.27 -37.72
N SER A 28 -40.59 4.08 -38.38
CA SER A 28 -40.19 5.44 -37.93
C SER A 28 -39.01 5.95 -38.77
N VAL A 29 -39.30 6.89 -39.67
CA VAL A 29 -38.32 7.65 -40.45
C VAL A 29 -38.03 8.95 -39.68
N SER A 30 -37.22 8.87 -38.62
CA SER A 30 -36.55 10.01 -37.95
C SER A 30 -35.48 9.47 -36.99
N GLY A 31 -34.21 9.44 -37.42
CA GLY A 31 -33.12 8.74 -36.74
C GLY A 31 -32.66 9.34 -35.40
N ARG A 32 -33.22 8.85 -34.28
CA ARG A 32 -32.71 8.99 -32.90
C ARG A 32 -33.00 7.71 -32.07
N PRO A 33 -32.25 7.41 -30.98
CA PRO A 33 -32.33 6.12 -30.29
C PRO A 33 -33.69 5.90 -29.61
N GLN A 34 -34.27 4.69 -29.73
CA GLN A 34 -35.50 4.30 -29.00
C GLN A 34 -35.30 4.14 -27.47
N VAL A 35 -34.05 4.15 -26.99
CA VAL A 35 -33.68 3.87 -25.59
C VAL A 35 -33.47 5.17 -24.81
N THR A 36 -34.08 5.31 -23.64
CA THR A 36 -33.88 6.47 -22.76
C THR A 36 -32.92 6.17 -21.60
N LEU A 37 -32.43 7.21 -20.88
CA LEU A 37 -31.64 7.01 -19.65
C LEU A 37 -32.43 6.23 -18.58
N ARG A 38 -33.77 6.37 -18.55
CA ARG A 38 -34.63 5.59 -17.66
C ARG A 38 -34.64 4.10 -18.06
N ASP A 39 -34.64 3.80 -19.35
CA ASP A 39 -34.54 2.43 -19.84
C ASP A 39 -33.18 1.82 -19.53
N CYS A 40 -32.08 2.58 -19.70
CA CYS A 40 -30.75 2.17 -19.27
C CYS A 40 -30.72 1.82 -17.78
N ASP A 41 -31.27 2.69 -16.93
CA ASP A 41 -31.33 2.47 -15.49
C ASP A 41 -32.13 1.21 -15.09
N ARG A 42 -33.22 0.94 -15.82
CA ARG A 42 -34.08 -0.24 -15.65
C ARG A 42 -33.37 -1.53 -16.06
N VAL A 43 -32.77 -1.56 -17.25
CA VAL A 43 -32.07 -2.73 -17.77
C VAL A 43 -30.91 -3.11 -16.85
N LEU A 44 -30.10 -2.14 -16.44
CA LEU A 44 -29.01 -2.37 -15.49
C LEU A 44 -29.52 -2.89 -14.14
N ALA A 45 -30.69 -2.44 -13.67
CA ALA A 45 -31.30 -2.97 -12.45
C ALA A 45 -31.72 -4.44 -12.61
N GLN A 46 -32.28 -4.81 -13.75
CA GLN A 46 -32.67 -6.20 -14.05
C GLN A 46 -31.46 -7.13 -14.12
N VAL A 47 -30.35 -6.67 -14.72
CA VAL A 47 -29.07 -7.41 -14.75
C VAL A 47 -28.58 -7.71 -13.33
N LEU A 48 -28.55 -6.70 -12.45
CA LEU A 48 -28.03 -6.86 -11.10
C LEU A 48 -28.96 -7.63 -10.15
N ALA A 49 -30.24 -7.78 -10.49
CA ALA A 49 -31.19 -8.54 -9.69
C ALA A 49 -31.06 -10.06 -9.90
N ARG A 50 -30.33 -10.51 -10.93
CA ARG A 50 -30.15 -11.93 -11.22
C ARG A 50 -28.83 -12.47 -10.64
N PRO A 51 -28.88 -13.49 -9.75
CA PRO A 51 -27.68 -14.11 -9.18
C PRO A 51 -26.99 -15.12 -10.12
N GLY A 52 -27.51 -15.33 -11.34
CA GLY A 52 -27.00 -16.30 -12.31
C GLY A 52 -26.95 -15.74 -13.74
N PRO A 53 -26.69 -16.58 -14.76
CA PRO A 53 -26.59 -16.13 -16.14
C PRO A 53 -27.87 -15.41 -16.59
N ILE A 54 -27.69 -14.28 -17.25
CA ILE A 54 -28.81 -13.52 -17.82
C ILE A 54 -29.36 -14.23 -19.06
N ASP A 55 -30.68 -14.10 -19.30
CA ASP A 55 -31.28 -14.67 -20.51
C ASP A 55 -30.92 -13.88 -21.77
N TYR A 56 -31.19 -14.46 -22.93
CA TYR A 56 -30.87 -13.86 -24.23
C TYR A 56 -31.50 -12.47 -24.41
N ARG A 57 -32.74 -12.26 -23.92
CA ARG A 57 -33.42 -10.96 -24.07
C ARG A 57 -32.73 -9.88 -23.25
N LEU A 58 -32.43 -10.17 -21.99
CA LEU A 58 -31.74 -9.24 -21.11
C LEU A 58 -30.29 -8.98 -21.57
N ARG A 59 -29.65 -9.95 -22.23
CA ARG A 59 -28.36 -9.74 -22.90
C ARG A 59 -28.48 -8.73 -24.04
N VAL A 60 -29.47 -8.89 -24.93
CA VAL A 60 -29.72 -7.97 -26.05
C VAL A 60 -30.00 -6.56 -25.53
N ASP A 61 -30.81 -6.42 -24.49
CA ASP A 61 -31.12 -5.14 -23.86
C ASP A 61 -29.87 -4.49 -23.26
N LEU A 62 -29.01 -5.27 -22.59
CA LEU A 62 -27.74 -4.78 -22.03
C LEU A 62 -26.79 -4.31 -23.15
N ASP A 63 -26.69 -5.06 -24.25
CA ASP A 63 -25.88 -4.66 -25.40
C ASP A 63 -26.43 -3.38 -26.06
N GLU A 64 -27.75 -3.16 -26.01
CA GLU A 64 -28.37 -1.92 -26.47
C GLU A 64 -28.04 -0.74 -25.56
N VAL A 65 -28.01 -0.95 -24.24
CA VAL A 65 -27.51 0.05 -23.29
C VAL A 65 -26.04 0.38 -23.57
N ASP A 66 -25.19 -0.62 -23.74
CA ASP A 66 -23.75 -0.43 -24.00
C ASP A 66 -23.49 0.36 -25.29
N ARG A 67 -24.24 0.08 -26.36
CA ARG A 67 -24.13 0.79 -27.65
C ARG A 67 -24.61 2.24 -27.58
N ASN A 68 -25.71 2.51 -26.87
CA ASN A 68 -26.42 3.80 -26.97
C ASN A 68 -26.11 4.78 -25.83
N LEU A 69 -25.65 4.32 -24.66
CA LEU A 69 -25.49 5.20 -23.50
C LEU A 69 -24.58 6.39 -23.78
N SER A 70 -23.43 6.19 -24.43
CA SER A 70 -22.55 7.31 -24.80
C SER A 70 -23.21 8.32 -25.74
N LEU A 71 -24.02 7.85 -26.70
CA LEU A 71 -24.73 8.73 -27.63
C LEU A 71 -25.81 9.56 -26.91
N LEU A 72 -26.56 8.94 -26.00
CA LEU A 72 -27.56 9.63 -25.18
C LEU A 72 -26.95 10.73 -24.30
N LEU A 73 -25.70 10.55 -23.87
CA LEU A 73 -24.98 11.51 -23.05
C LEU A 73 -24.34 12.65 -23.87
N LEU A 74 -23.86 12.35 -25.09
CA LEU A 74 -23.18 13.33 -25.96
C LEU A 74 -24.14 14.15 -26.83
N TYR A 75 -25.33 13.62 -27.14
CA TYR A 75 -26.35 14.26 -27.95
C TYR A 75 -27.70 14.22 -27.25
N PRO A 76 -27.88 15.02 -26.17
CA PRO A 76 -29.09 14.95 -25.38
C PRO A 76 -30.29 15.58 -26.09
N ASP A 77 -31.39 14.84 -26.08
CA ASP A 77 -32.70 15.28 -26.56
C ASP A 77 -33.50 16.01 -25.47
N HIS A 78 -34.59 16.70 -25.86
CA HIS A 78 -35.49 17.42 -24.95
C HIS A 78 -36.13 16.55 -23.83
N GLY A 79 -36.03 15.22 -23.91
CA GLY A 79 -36.48 14.27 -22.87
C GLY A 79 -35.37 13.69 -21.98
N SER A 80 -34.11 14.14 -22.12
CA SER A 80 -32.96 13.57 -21.39
C SER A 80 -33.03 13.90 -19.90
N ASN A 81 -33.43 12.92 -19.09
CA ASN A 81 -33.57 13.10 -17.65
C ASN A 81 -32.30 12.67 -16.91
N PHE A 82 -31.36 13.60 -16.77
CA PHE A 82 -30.05 13.33 -16.16
C PHE A 82 -30.10 12.95 -14.68
N ARG A 83 -31.23 13.10 -13.98
CA ARG A 83 -31.37 12.61 -12.59
C ARG A 83 -31.05 11.11 -12.40
N PHE A 84 -31.10 10.33 -13.48
CA PHE A 84 -30.77 8.90 -13.46
C PHE A 84 -29.26 8.62 -13.50
N LEU A 85 -28.41 9.61 -13.82
CA LEU A 85 -26.95 9.40 -13.95
C LEU A 85 -26.30 8.79 -12.70
N PRO A 86 -26.59 9.25 -11.46
CA PRO A 86 -26.00 8.62 -10.26
C PRO A 86 -26.39 7.15 -10.12
N HIS A 87 -27.63 6.80 -10.47
CA HIS A 87 -28.12 5.42 -10.40
C HIS A 87 -27.50 4.55 -11.50
N ILE A 88 -27.44 5.04 -12.73
CA ILE A 88 -26.79 4.36 -13.86
C ILE A 88 -25.31 4.13 -13.55
N ALA A 89 -24.59 5.17 -13.12
CA ALA A 89 -23.18 5.06 -12.73
C ALA A 89 -22.99 4.02 -11.63
N SER A 90 -23.79 4.06 -10.56
CA SER A 90 -23.71 3.10 -9.47
C SER A 90 -23.95 1.65 -9.92
N LYS A 91 -24.91 1.43 -10.83
CA LYS A 91 -25.22 0.10 -11.36
C LYS A 91 -24.13 -0.39 -12.32
N LEU A 92 -23.65 0.47 -13.22
CA LEU A 92 -22.53 0.16 -14.13
C LEU A 92 -21.30 -0.32 -13.36
N ALA A 93 -20.95 0.35 -12.26
CA ALA A 93 -19.82 -0.04 -11.41
C ALA A 93 -19.98 -1.41 -10.71
N ARG A 94 -21.14 -2.06 -10.84
CA ARG A 94 -21.47 -3.37 -10.25
C ARG A 94 -21.76 -4.44 -11.29
N VAL A 95 -21.83 -4.09 -12.58
CA VAL A 95 -22.09 -5.08 -13.64
C VAL A 95 -20.94 -6.09 -13.65
N PRO A 96 -21.24 -7.41 -13.65
CA PRO A 96 -20.22 -8.46 -13.76
C PRO A 96 -19.33 -8.29 -15.00
N ARG A 97 -18.03 -8.55 -14.84
CA ARG A 97 -17.01 -8.27 -15.88
C ARG A 97 -17.13 -9.16 -17.13
N ASP A 98 -17.74 -10.31 -16.98
CA ASP A 98 -18.12 -11.23 -18.06
C ASP A 98 -19.31 -10.71 -18.88
N LEU A 99 -20.15 -9.86 -18.28
CA LEU A 99 -21.24 -9.21 -19.00
C LEU A 99 -20.79 -7.93 -19.70
N LEU A 100 -20.00 -7.09 -19.00
CA LEU A 100 -19.46 -5.85 -19.54
C LEU A 100 -18.01 -5.66 -19.07
N ARG A 101 -17.08 -5.51 -20.01
CA ARG A 101 -15.65 -5.42 -19.70
C ARG A 101 -15.31 -4.17 -18.86
N ALA A 102 -14.30 -4.29 -18.02
CA ALA A 102 -13.93 -3.23 -17.07
C ALA A 102 -13.46 -1.93 -17.75
N ASP A 103 -12.74 -2.03 -18.87
CA ASP A 103 -12.32 -0.89 -19.71
C ASP A 103 -13.52 -0.13 -20.27
N ARG A 104 -14.53 -0.87 -20.74
CA ARG A 104 -15.78 -0.30 -21.25
C ARG A 104 -16.59 0.38 -20.15
N VAL A 105 -16.71 -0.24 -18.97
CA VAL A 105 -17.34 0.39 -17.80
C VAL A 105 -16.63 1.70 -17.46
N GLN A 106 -15.30 1.71 -17.41
CA GLN A 106 -14.53 2.93 -17.15
C GLN A 106 -14.77 4.01 -18.21
N GLU A 107 -14.84 3.64 -19.49
CA GLU A 107 -15.14 4.59 -20.57
C GLU A 107 -16.52 5.25 -20.37
N LEU A 108 -17.56 4.45 -20.13
CA LEU A 108 -18.91 4.97 -19.87
C LEU A 108 -18.93 5.88 -18.64
N GLN A 109 -18.23 5.51 -17.57
CA GLN A 109 -18.13 6.33 -16.36
C GLN A 109 -17.41 7.66 -16.62
N ARG A 110 -16.36 7.69 -17.47
CA ARG A 110 -15.71 8.94 -17.89
C ARG A 110 -16.66 9.83 -18.70
N VAL A 111 -17.47 9.25 -19.58
CA VAL A 111 -18.49 10.03 -20.32
C VAL A 111 -19.52 10.61 -19.37
N ILE A 112 -20.03 9.81 -18.42
CA ILE A 112 -20.93 10.28 -17.36
C ILE A 112 -20.26 11.39 -16.55
N GLY A 113 -18.99 11.23 -16.15
CA GLY A 113 -18.22 12.23 -15.39
C GLY A 113 -18.13 13.58 -16.08
N ARG A 114 -17.86 13.59 -17.40
CA ARG A 114 -17.82 14.85 -18.18
C ARG A 114 -19.17 15.56 -18.23
N VAL A 115 -20.26 14.83 -18.48
CA VAL A 115 -21.61 15.43 -18.51
C VAL A 115 -22.05 15.86 -17.12
N PHE A 116 -21.73 15.07 -16.10
CA PHE A 116 -22.02 15.40 -14.72
C PHE A 116 -21.27 16.66 -14.26
N GLY A 117 -19.99 16.79 -14.61
CA GLY A 117 -19.18 17.94 -14.25
C GLY A 117 -19.74 19.29 -14.74
N THR A 118 -20.35 19.33 -15.93
CA THR A 118 -20.99 20.55 -16.45
C THR A 118 -22.32 20.89 -15.79
N MET A 119 -22.90 19.94 -15.06
CA MET A 119 -24.20 20.06 -14.40
C MET A 119 -24.09 19.87 -12.88
N LEU A 120 -22.89 19.91 -12.31
CA LEU A 120 -22.61 19.55 -10.92
C LEU A 120 -23.49 20.32 -9.92
N ASP A 121 -23.74 21.60 -10.19
CA ASP A 121 -24.56 22.48 -9.35
C ASP A 121 -26.04 22.08 -9.29
N SER A 122 -26.52 21.30 -10.27
CA SER A 122 -27.90 20.81 -10.33
C SER A 122 -28.17 19.55 -9.49
N TYR A 123 -27.12 18.92 -8.97
CA TYR A 123 -27.25 17.70 -8.15
C TYR A 123 -27.18 18.00 -6.67
N ARG A 124 -27.92 17.19 -5.90
CA ARG A 124 -27.87 17.19 -4.43
C ARG A 124 -26.61 16.50 -3.94
N GLY A 125 -26.14 16.85 -2.73
CA GLY A 125 -24.93 16.24 -2.16
C GLY A 125 -24.96 14.71 -2.12
N ARG A 126 -26.11 14.11 -1.81
CA ARG A 126 -26.31 12.63 -1.84
C ARG A 126 -26.04 12.03 -3.22
N ASP A 127 -26.54 12.67 -4.27
CA ASP A 127 -26.41 12.19 -5.64
C ASP A 127 -24.97 12.35 -6.12
N THR A 128 -24.35 13.49 -5.79
CA THR A 128 -22.93 13.76 -6.01
C THR A 128 -22.04 12.70 -5.37
N ILE A 129 -22.29 12.32 -4.11
CA ILE A 129 -21.52 11.28 -3.41
C ILE A 129 -21.76 9.90 -4.03
N THR A 130 -23.01 9.58 -4.38
CA THR A 130 -23.35 8.29 -5.01
C THR A 130 -22.56 8.10 -6.30
N LEU A 131 -22.42 9.18 -7.06
CA LEU A 131 -21.73 9.20 -8.34
C LEU A 131 -20.21 9.21 -8.17
N ALA A 132 -19.66 9.99 -7.22
CA ALA A 132 -18.24 9.91 -6.84
C ALA A 132 -17.83 8.50 -6.41
N HIS A 133 -18.66 7.86 -5.58
CA HIS A 133 -18.45 6.48 -5.14
C HIS A 133 -18.52 5.48 -6.31
N ALA A 134 -19.43 5.68 -7.26
CA ALA A 134 -19.51 4.86 -8.47
C ALA A 134 -18.26 4.99 -9.35
N PHE A 135 -17.75 6.20 -9.55
CA PHE A 135 -16.51 6.47 -10.29
C PHE A 135 -15.30 5.82 -9.64
N ALA A 136 -15.15 6.03 -8.33
CA ALA A 136 -14.09 5.41 -7.55
C ALA A 136 -14.13 3.88 -7.64
N LYS A 137 -15.33 3.28 -7.56
CA LYS A 137 -15.52 1.83 -7.66
C LYS A 137 -15.23 1.28 -9.06
N ALA A 138 -15.53 2.05 -10.11
CA ALA A 138 -15.20 1.69 -11.49
C ALA A 138 -13.68 1.84 -11.80
N GLY A 139 -12.93 2.52 -10.92
CA GLY A 139 -11.51 2.83 -11.17
C GLY A 139 -11.30 4.06 -12.06
N THR A 140 -12.32 4.91 -12.19
CA THR A 140 -12.21 6.20 -12.88
C THR A 140 -11.43 7.17 -11.99
N ARG A 141 -10.23 7.57 -12.44
CA ARG A 141 -9.37 8.53 -11.75
C ARG A 141 -9.39 9.85 -12.52
N ASP A 142 -10.10 10.84 -12.00
CA ASP A 142 -10.23 12.19 -12.55
C ASP A 142 -10.12 13.17 -11.37
N ALA A 143 -8.91 13.69 -11.14
CA ALA A 143 -8.64 14.50 -9.95
C ALA A 143 -9.43 15.82 -9.99
N ASP A 144 -9.46 16.49 -11.14
CA ASP A 144 -10.17 17.76 -11.34
C ASP A 144 -11.67 17.62 -11.05
N LEU A 145 -12.27 16.50 -11.49
CA LEU A 145 -13.67 16.20 -11.19
C LEU A 145 -13.91 15.98 -9.70
N PHE A 146 -13.01 15.25 -9.01
CA PHE A 146 -13.12 15.05 -7.56
C PHE A 146 -12.92 16.35 -6.77
N ASP A 147 -12.03 17.24 -7.22
CA ASP A 147 -11.86 18.56 -6.62
C ASP A 147 -13.10 19.44 -6.83
N ALA A 148 -13.72 19.41 -8.02
CA ALA A 148 -14.99 20.08 -8.26
C ALA A 148 -16.11 19.53 -7.36
N ILE A 149 -16.19 18.20 -7.20
CA ILE A 149 -17.12 17.54 -6.28
C ILE A 149 -16.88 17.99 -4.83
N ALA A 150 -15.62 18.05 -4.39
CA ALA A 150 -15.28 18.54 -3.05
C ALA A 150 -15.73 19.98 -2.83
N ALA A 151 -15.43 20.88 -3.77
CA ALA A 151 -15.84 22.29 -3.73
C ALA A 151 -17.37 22.42 -3.64
N ARG A 152 -18.10 21.64 -4.44
CA ARG A 152 -19.58 21.61 -4.43
C ARG A 152 -20.17 21.13 -3.10
N LEU A 153 -19.58 20.10 -2.49
CA LEU A 153 -20.05 19.56 -1.22
C LEU A 153 -19.82 20.56 -0.07
N LEU A 154 -18.70 21.30 -0.12
CA LEU A 154 -18.33 22.32 0.85
C LEU A 154 -19.13 23.63 0.68
N SER A 155 -19.53 24.01 -0.53
CA SER A 155 -20.21 25.29 -0.82
C SER A 155 -21.69 25.36 -0.42
N GLY A 156 -22.34 24.23 -0.12
CA GLY A 156 -23.56 24.22 0.69
C GLY A 156 -24.91 24.59 0.05
N GLN A 157 -25.01 24.84 -1.25
CA GLN A 157 -26.32 25.14 -1.86
C GLN A 157 -27.04 23.87 -2.30
N ASP A 158 -27.93 23.30 -1.47
CA ASP A 158 -28.98 22.39 -1.98
C ASP A 158 -30.19 23.25 -2.39
N ARG A 159 -30.43 23.41 -3.70
CA ARG A 159 -31.66 24.05 -4.19
C ARG A 159 -32.84 23.13 -3.89
N SER A 160 -33.63 23.48 -2.88
CA SER A 160 -34.99 22.98 -2.71
C SER A 160 -35.93 23.75 -3.64
N ASP A 161 -36.10 23.34 -4.89
CA ASP A 161 -37.05 24.04 -5.78
C ASP A 161 -38.51 23.64 -5.47
N GLY A 162 -39.34 24.65 -5.15
CA GLY A 162 -40.71 24.71 -5.64
C GLY A 162 -41.87 24.49 -4.65
N LEU A 163 -42.12 25.44 -3.74
CA LEU A 163 -43.46 25.86 -3.31
C LEU A 163 -43.37 27.33 -2.85
N MET A 164 -44.33 28.15 -3.28
CA MET A 164 -44.48 29.60 -3.01
C MET A 164 -44.10 30.03 -1.58
N PRO A 165 -43.62 31.28 -1.38
CA PRO A 165 -43.27 31.79 -0.05
C PRO A 165 -44.55 32.09 0.72
N LEU A 166 -44.92 31.22 1.66
CA LEU A 166 -45.77 31.64 2.78
C LEU A 166 -44.87 32.34 3.79
N SER A 167 -45.01 33.67 3.80
CA SER A 167 -44.54 34.59 4.81
C SER A 167 -44.66 34.03 6.22
N VAL A 168 -43.54 33.85 6.92
CA VAL A 168 -43.42 34.13 8.35
C VAL A 168 -42.03 34.73 8.59
N LYS A 169 -42.02 35.95 9.15
CA LYS A 169 -40.85 36.63 9.68
C LYS A 169 -40.29 35.86 10.89
N GLY A 170 -38.97 35.71 10.96
CA GLY A 170 -38.28 35.34 12.20
C GLY A 170 -37.18 34.30 12.01
N ASP A 171 -35.93 34.77 12.12
CA ASP A 171 -34.72 34.08 12.56
C ASP A 171 -34.19 32.83 11.80
N ALA A 172 -32.97 33.01 11.27
CA ALA A 172 -32.03 32.03 10.74
C ALA A 172 -32.47 31.21 9.49
N ILE A 173 -32.10 31.73 8.30
CA ILE A 173 -31.87 30.88 7.12
C ILE A 173 -30.63 30.02 7.45
N ASP A 174 -30.84 28.78 7.86
CA ASP A 174 -29.77 27.82 8.17
C ASP A 174 -29.08 27.39 6.87
N LEU A 175 -28.09 28.17 6.43
CA LEU A 175 -27.15 27.86 5.34
C LEU A 175 -26.21 26.72 5.76
N ARG A 176 -26.74 25.52 6.02
CA ARG A 176 -25.88 24.36 6.30
C ARG A 176 -25.20 23.90 5.00
N PRO A 177 -23.89 23.60 5.04
CA PRO A 177 -23.22 22.88 3.96
C PRO A 177 -24.02 21.63 3.56
N SER A 178 -23.93 21.15 2.30
CA SER A 178 -24.61 19.90 1.89
C SER A 178 -24.08 18.70 2.70
N MET A 179 -22.81 18.79 3.13
CA MET A 179 -22.19 17.94 4.15
C MET A 179 -23.00 17.87 5.46
N GLY A 180 -23.65 18.97 5.82
CA GLY A 180 -24.56 19.20 6.95
C GLY A 180 -25.79 18.28 7.04
N LEU A 181 -26.12 17.56 5.96
CA LEU A 181 -27.30 16.69 5.87
C LEU A 181 -26.96 15.22 5.63
N LEU A 182 -25.68 14.88 5.51
CA LEU A 182 -25.24 13.51 5.20
C LEU A 182 -25.37 12.59 6.42
N ASP A 183 -25.87 11.38 6.19
CA ASP A 183 -25.88 10.27 7.15
C ASP A 183 -24.50 9.59 7.24
N ALA A 184 -24.34 8.68 8.21
CA ALA A 184 -23.12 7.91 8.44
C ALA A 184 -22.62 7.19 7.18
N ARG A 185 -23.53 6.59 6.43
CA ARG A 185 -23.20 5.83 5.21
C ARG A 185 -22.67 6.74 4.11
N LEU A 186 -23.29 7.90 3.90
CA LEU A 186 -22.87 8.85 2.87
C LEU A 186 -21.52 9.49 3.23
N LEU A 187 -21.26 9.76 4.51
CA LEU A 187 -19.94 10.24 4.95
C LEU A 187 -18.84 9.21 4.70
N ALA A 188 -19.05 7.96 5.11
CA ALA A 188 -18.11 6.88 4.89
C ALA A 188 -17.86 6.64 3.39
N ASN A 189 -18.92 6.64 2.57
CA ASN A 189 -18.80 6.46 1.13
C ASN A 189 -18.10 7.63 0.44
N CYS A 190 -18.31 8.86 0.92
CA CYS A 190 -17.61 10.05 0.44
C CYS A 190 -16.10 9.92 0.72
N ALA A 191 -15.72 9.69 1.98
CA ALA A 191 -14.34 9.51 2.38
C ALA A 191 -13.68 8.38 1.57
N TRP A 192 -14.35 7.22 1.48
CA TRP A 192 -13.87 6.08 0.72
C TRP A 192 -13.66 6.39 -0.76
N ALA A 193 -14.59 7.10 -1.40
CA ALA A 193 -14.50 7.43 -2.82
C ALA A 193 -13.25 8.27 -3.12
N PHE A 194 -13.05 9.33 -2.36
CA PHE A 194 -11.89 10.22 -2.48
C PHE A 194 -10.58 9.48 -2.19
N ALA A 195 -10.54 8.69 -1.12
CA ALA A 195 -9.36 7.91 -0.77
C ALA A 195 -9.02 6.83 -1.80
N LYS A 196 -10.04 6.22 -2.41
CA LYS A 196 -9.85 5.18 -3.42
C LYS A 196 -9.19 5.71 -4.70
N VAL A 197 -9.46 6.97 -5.05
CA VAL A 197 -8.79 7.66 -6.16
C VAL A 197 -7.54 8.44 -5.73
N ASN A 198 -7.13 8.32 -4.47
CA ASN A 198 -5.95 8.96 -3.89
C ASN A 198 -6.01 10.50 -3.88
N VAL A 199 -7.19 11.07 -3.61
CA VAL A 199 -7.41 12.51 -3.46
C VAL A 199 -7.66 12.83 -1.98
N GLY A 200 -6.67 13.45 -1.34
CA GLY A 200 -6.72 13.88 0.07
C GLY A 200 -7.12 15.35 0.22
N HIS A 201 -8.33 15.72 -0.22
CA HIS A 201 -8.78 17.12 -0.16
C HIS A 201 -8.97 17.57 1.31
N VAL A 202 -7.97 18.28 1.86
CA VAL A 202 -7.85 18.59 3.29
C VAL A 202 -9.15 19.14 3.89
N ALA A 203 -9.73 20.20 3.32
CA ALA A 203 -10.94 20.81 3.85
C ALA A 203 -12.16 19.87 3.86
N LEU A 204 -12.23 18.94 2.90
CA LEU A 204 -13.32 17.96 2.82
C LEU A 204 -13.14 16.91 3.91
N PHE A 205 -11.93 16.36 4.06
CA PHE A 205 -11.63 15.39 5.11
C PHE A 205 -11.77 15.98 6.51
N THR A 206 -11.41 17.25 6.72
CA THR A 206 -11.65 17.95 7.99
C THR A 206 -13.14 18.01 8.32
N GLU A 207 -14.00 18.37 7.36
CA GLU A 207 -15.45 18.43 7.58
C GLU A 207 -16.08 17.03 7.75
N ILE A 208 -15.59 16.04 6.99
CA ILE A 208 -15.98 14.63 7.20
C ILE A 208 -15.62 14.20 8.62
N ALA A 209 -14.40 14.45 9.08
CA ALA A 209 -13.93 14.04 10.40
C ALA A 209 -14.79 14.66 11.51
N ARG A 210 -14.98 15.98 11.45
CA ARG A 210 -15.79 16.73 12.42
C ARG A 210 -17.19 16.15 12.55
N ARG A 211 -17.83 15.83 11.42
CA ARG A 211 -19.19 15.30 11.41
C ARG A 211 -19.26 13.82 11.76
N ALA A 212 -18.33 13.01 11.25
CA ALA A 212 -18.27 11.58 11.52
C ALA A 212 -18.00 11.31 13.00
N ALA A 213 -17.16 12.12 13.67
CA ALA A 213 -16.93 12.00 15.12
C ALA A 213 -18.24 12.15 15.92
N VAL A 214 -19.11 13.10 15.57
CA VAL A 214 -20.41 13.30 16.22
C VAL A 214 -21.41 12.18 15.88
N LEU A 215 -21.44 11.74 14.63
CA LEU A 215 -22.38 10.73 14.16
C LEU A 215 -21.91 9.29 14.38
N MET A 216 -20.70 9.08 14.91
CA MET A 216 -20.06 7.77 15.03
C MET A 216 -20.96 6.68 15.63
N PRO A 217 -21.77 6.94 16.69
CA PRO A 217 -22.67 5.93 17.24
C PRO A 217 -23.70 5.35 16.25
N THR A 218 -23.96 6.05 15.14
CA THR A 218 -24.88 5.62 14.07
C THR A 218 -24.20 4.83 12.95
N PHE A 219 -22.87 4.70 12.99
CA PHE A 219 -22.12 3.98 11.98
C PHE A 219 -22.26 2.47 12.19
N ALA A 220 -22.64 1.76 11.12
CA ALA A 220 -22.46 0.31 11.05
C ALA A 220 -20.96 -0.03 10.95
N ALA A 221 -20.57 -1.25 11.32
CA ALA A 221 -19.19 -1.74 11.29
C ALA A 221 -18.45 -1.43 9.97
N GLN A 222 -19.12 -1.68 8.84
CA GLN A 222 -18.58 -1.38 7.51
C GLN A 222 -18.25 0.11 7.32
N HIS A 223 -19.11 1.00 7.81
CA HIS A 223 -18.92 2.44 7.68
C HIS A 223 -17.79 2.95 8.59
N VAL A 224 -17.62 2.36 9.77
CA VAL A 224 -16.47 2.66 10.66
C VAL A 224 -15.18 2.30 9.92
N ALA A 225 -15.07 1.05 9.48
CA ALA A 225 -13.88 0.53 8.80
C ALA A 225 -13.55 1.32 7.52
N ASN A 226 -14.55 1.63 6.70
CA ASN A 226 -14.35 2.42 5.47
C ASN A 226 -13.88 3.84 5.76
N THR A 227 -14.40 4.47 6.82
CA THR A 227 -14.00 5.83 7.22
C THR A 227 -12.55 5.86 7.67
N VAL A 228 -12.17 5.03 8.65
CA VAL A 228 -10.78 5.02 9.14
C VAL A 228 -9.81 4.59 8.04
N TRP A 229 -10.18 3.60 7.21
CA TRP A 229 -9.40 3.19 6.05
C TRP A 229 -9.17 4.35 5.07
N ALA A 230 -10.20 5.16 4.80
CA ALA A 230 -10.10 6.29 3.89
C ALA A 230 -9.08 7.33 4.39
N PHE A 231 -9.18 7.73 5.67
CA PHE A 231 -8.26 8.68 6.29
C PHE A 231 -6.82 8.19 6.29
N ALA A 232 -6.61 6.93 6.69
CA ALA A 232 -5.29 6.30 6.66
C ALA A 232 -4.72 6.21 5.23
N ARG A 233 -5.55 5.88 4.24
CA ARG A 233 -5.13 5.76 2.84
C ARG A 233 -4.63 7.07 2.25
N VAL A 234 -5.26 8.20 2.59
CA VAL A 234 -4.82 9.54 2.14
C VAL A 234 -3.87 10.23 3.12
N HIS A 235 -3.45 9.53 4.20
CA HIS A 235 -2.54 10.06 5.21
C HIS A 235 -3.05 11.35 5.86
N VAL A 236 -4.37 11.46 6.04
CA VAL A 236 -4.99 12.57 6.80
C VAL A 236 -5.24 12.07 8.22
N ASP A 237 -4.62 12.74 9.18
CA ASP A 237 -4.74 12.43 10.59
C ASP A 237 -5.87 13.24 11.25
N SER A 238 -6.64 12.59 12.13
CA SER A 238 -7.68 13.20 12.95
C SER A 238 -7.86 12.39 14.23
N ALA A 239 -7.19 12.83 15.30
CA ALA A 239 -7.23 12.17 16.61
C ALA A 239 -8.67 11.99 17.13
N ASP A 240 -9.50 13.04 17.07
CA ASP A 240 -10.89 12.99 17.54
C ASP A 240 -11.74 11.94 16.79
N LEU A 241 -11.56 11.84 15.47
CA LEU A 241 -12.27 10.85 14.65
C LEU A 241 -11.81 9.43 15.00
N PHE A 242 -10.50 9.21 15.12
CA PHE A 242 -9.93 7.90 15.42
C PHE A 242 -10.28 7.43 16.84
N GLU A 243 -10.29 8.33 17.82
CA GLU A 243 -10.77 8.05 19.18
C GLU A 243 -12.26 7.67 19.17
N ALA A 244 -13.11 8.47 18.53
CA ALA A 244 -14.55 8.16 18.43
C ALA A 244 -14.80 6.82 17.71
N ALA A 245 -14.07 6.57 16.62
CA ALA A 245 -14.15 5.31 15.88
C ALA A 245 -13.68 4.11 16.72
N ALA A 246 -12.62 4.26 17.50
CA ALA A 246 -12.10 3.23 18.38
C ALA A 246 -13.12 2.87 19.47
N LEU A 247 -13.68 3.86 20.17
CA LEU A 247 -14.67 3.65 21.22
C LEU A 247 -15.92 2.93 20.67
N HIS A 248 -16.42 3.37 19.52
CA HIS A 248 -17.59 2.75 18.90
C HIS A 248 -17.28 1.35 18.33
N ALA A 249 -16.10 1.15 17.75
CA ALA A 249 -15.69 -0.15 17.25
C ALA A 249 -15.57 -1.18 18.38
N VAL A 250 -15.05 -0.79 19.55
CA VAL A 250 -14.96 -1.68 20.73
C VAL A 250 -16.34 -2.15 21.18
N THR A 251 -17.34 -1.26 21.23
CA THR A 251 -18.69 -1.61 21.69
C THR A 251 -19.52 -2.37 20.65
N THR A 252 -19.13 -2.32 19.37
CA THR A 252 -19.85 -2.96 18.26
C THR A 252 -19.04 -4.03 17.54
N ILE A 253 -17.94 -4.49 18.13
CA ILE A 253 -16.94 -5.35 17.47
C ILE A 253 -17.54 -6.68 16.96
N ASP A 254 -18.58 -7.18 17.61
CA ASP A 254 -19.28 -8.41 17.21
C ASP A 254 -19.98 -8.31 15.84
N ALA A 255 -20.25 -7.09 15.37
CA ALA A 255 -20.80 -6.84 14.04
C ALA A 255 -19.72 -6.82 12.93
N PHE A 256 -18.43 -6.71 13.28
CA PHE A 256 -17.34 -6.61 12.31
C PHE A 256 -17.10 -7.97 11.65
N GLN A 257 -17.03 -8.00 10.32
CA GLN A 257 -16.62 -9.20 9.58
C GLN A 257 -15.14 -9.13 9.23
N ALA A 258 -14.61 -10.19 8.62
CA ALA A 258 -13.20 -10.32 8.24
C ALA A 258 -12.59 -9.06 7.60
N GLN A 259 -13.33 -8.42 6.69
CA GLN A 259 -12.85 -7.22 6.01
C GLN A 259 -12.80 -6.01 6.94
N GLU A 260 -13.82 -5.78 7.77
CA GLU A 260 -13.87 -4.65 8.69
C GLU A 260 -12.79 -4.77 9.77
N VAL A 261 -12.59 -5.97 10.33
CA VAL A 261 -11.52 -6.24 11.31
C VAL A 261 -10.15 -5.89 10.72
N ALA A 262 -9.84 -6.37 9.51
CA ALA A 262 -8.57 -6.11 8.84
C ALA A 262 -8.38 -4.63 8.46
N ASN A 263 -9.41 -4.00 7.87
CA ASN A 263 -9.34 -2.60 7.44
C ASN A 263 -9.16 -1.63 8.62
N SER A 264 -9.83 -1.88 9.74
CA SER A 264 -9.65 -1.09 10.96
C SER A 264 -8.24 -1.26 11.51
N ALA A 265 -7.77 -2.50 11.72
CA ALA A 265 -6.41 -2.74 12.22
C ALA A 265 -5.35 -2.04 11.35
N TRP A 266 -5.48 -2.17 10.03
CA TRP A 266 -4.60 -1.51 9.07
C TRP A 266 -4.61 0.02 9.21
N ALA A 267 -5.81 0.62 9.27
CA ALA A 267 -5.94 2.07 9.32
C ALA A 267 -5.29 2.67 10.57
N PHE A 268 -5.53 2.06 11.73
CA PHE A 268 -4.94 2.49 12.99
C PHE A 268 -3.42 2.29 13.02
N ALA A 269 -2.92 1.19 12.44
CA ALA A 269 -1.48 0.95 12.33
C ALA A 269 -0.77 1.96 11.40
N VAL A 270 -1.36 2.30 10.25
CA VAL A 270 -0.78 3.25 9.28
C VAL A 270 -0.58 4.64 9.89
N LEU A 271 -1.58 5.14 10.61
CA LEU A 271 -1.50 6.47 11.23
C LEU A 271 -0.83 6.45 12.61
N SER A 272 -0.26 5.32 13.03
CA SER A 272 0.42 5.17 14.33
C SER A 272 -0.47 5.47 15.55
N HIS A 273 -1.78 5.25 15.43
CA HIS A 273 -2.73 5.37 16.54
C HIS A 273 -2.76 4.07 17.34
N ALA A 274 -1.92 4.00 18.37
CA ALA A 274 -1.91 2.87 19.29
C ALA A 274 -3.11 2.96 20.26
N HIS A 275 -4.18 2.20 19.98
CA HIS A 275 -5.30 1.99 20.90
C HIS A 275 -5.30 0.55 21.41
N PRO A 276 -4.65 0.25 22.56
CA PRO A 276 -4.51 -1.12 23.05
C PRO A 276 -5.85 -1.84 23.23
N TYR A 277 -6.88 -1.16 23.74
CA TYR A 277 -8.22 -1.73 23.92
C TYR A 277 -8.90 -2.10 22.59
N LEU A 278 -8.75 -1.27 21.57
CA LEU A 278 -9.26 -1.57 20.23
C LEU A 278 -8.52 -2.77 19.64
N PHE A 279 -7.19 -2.81 19.72
CA PHE A 279 -6.41 -3.94 19.21
C PHE A 279 -6.72 -5.24 19.96
N SER A 280 -6.97 -5.19 21.27
CA SER A 280 -7.45 -6.35 22.03
C SER A 280 -8.82 -6.83 21.53
N ALA A 281 -9.78 -5.91 21.31
CA ALA A 281 -11.09 -6.25 20.76
C ALA A 281 -10.99 -6.83 19.34
N ILE A 282 -10.14 -6.23 18.48
CA ILE A 282 -9.84 -6.73 17.13
C ILE A 282 -9.23 -8.13 17.18
N ALA A 283 -8.30 -8.41 18.11
CA ALA A 283 -7.68 -9.72 18.25
C ALA A 283 -8.72 -10.79 18.59
N GLY A 284 -9.54 -10.54 19.62
CA GLY A 284 -10.62 -11.45 20.01
C GLY A 284 -11.61 -11.68 18.88
N ARG A 285 -12.00 -10.62 18.17
CA ARG A 285 -12.90 -10.74 17.02
C ARG A 285 -12.26 -11.47 15.85
N ALA A 286 -10.98 -11.22 15.56
CA ALA A 286 -10.23 -11.88 14.50
C ALA A 286 -10.19 -13.40 14.70
N GLN A 287 -10.06 -13.86 15.95
CA GLN A 287 -10.15 -15.29 16.28
C GLN A 287 -11.54 -15.87 15.96
N VAL A 288 -12.62 -15.15 16.26
CA VAL A 288 -13.99 -15.59 15.94
C VAL A 288 -14.22 -15.67 14.42
N VAL A 289 -13.75 -14.69 13.65
CA VAL A 289 -13.95 -14.65 12.19
C VAL A 289 -12.83 -15.33 11.40
N MET A 290 -11.85 -15.97 12.08
CA MET A 290 -10.67 -16.61 11.50
C MET A 290 -10.97 -17.52 10.30
N PRO A 291 -12.01 -18.39 10.33
CA PRO A 291 -12.33 -19.25 9.19
C PRO A 291 -12.74 -18.50 7.91
N THR A 292 -13.21 -17.25 8.06
CA THR A 292 -13.66 -16.38 6.96
C THR A 292 -12.57 -15.43 6.46
N LEU A 293 -11.42 -15.36 7.15
CA LEU A 293 -10.30 -14.55 6.71
C LEU A 293 -9.74 -15.10 5.39
N LEU A 294 -9.54 -14.18 4.44
CA LEU A 294 -8.88 -14.41 3.17
C LEU A 294 -7.37 -14.14 3.32
N PRO A 295 -6.50 -14.61 2.41
CA PRO A 295 -5.04 -14.37 2.47
C PRO A 295 -4.66 -12.92 2.83
N LYS A 296 -5.21 -11.96 2.09
CA LYS A 296 -5.00 -10.52 2.34
C LYS A 296 -5.39 -10.07 3.75
N HIS A 297 -6.45 -10.64 4.34
CA HIS A 297 -6.90 -10.24 5.68
C HIS A 297 -5.92 -10.76 6.74
N VAL A 298 -5.44 -11.99 6.58
CA VAL A 298 -4.45 -12.61 7.46
C VAL A 298 -3.14 -11.80 7.45
N ALA A 299 -2.65 -11.47 6.25
CA ALA A 299 -1.46 -10.66 6.06
C ALA A 299 -1.58 -9.26 6.67
N ILE A 300 -2.70 -8.58 6.44
CA ILE A 300 -2.95 -7.23 6.95
C ILE A 300 -3.02 -7.23 8.48
N LEU A 301 -3.67 -8.23 9.09
CA LEU A 301 -3.77 -8.33 10.55
C LEU A 301 -2.40 -8.55 11.18
N ALA A 302 -1.62 -9.52 10.67
CA ALA A 302 -0.27 -9.76 11.16
C ALA A 302 0.59 -8.48 11.06
N TRP A 303 0.54 -7.81 9.91
CA TRP A 303 1.28 -6.58 9.67
C TRP A 303 0.86 -5.44 10.62
N ALA A 304 -0.45 -5.25 10.82
CA ALA A 304 -0.97 -4.20 11.67
C ALA A 304 -0.50 -4.37 13.12
N PHE A 305 -0.66 -5.57 13.68
CA PHE A 305 -0.25 -5.89 15.06
C PHE A 305 1.27 -5.77 15.26
N ALA A 306 2.06 -6.27 14.29
CA ALA A 306 3.52 -6.13 14.31
C ALA A 306 3.97 -4.65 14.21
N THR A 307 3.25 -3.84 13.43
CA THR A 307 3.56 -2.41 13.24
C THR A 307 3.34 -1.60 14.51
N VAL A 308 2.21 -1.82 15.20
CA VAL A 308 1.90 -1.13 16.47
C VAL A 308 2.61 -1.74 17.69
N ARG A 309 3.37 -2.83 17.49
CA ARG A 309 4.12 -3.55 18.55
C ARG A 309 3.22 -4.07 19.67
N LEU A 310 2.00 -4.47 19.31
CA LEU A 310 1.09 -5.18 20.21
C LEU A 310 1.13 -6.64 19.79
N SER A 311 2.12 -7.39 20.28
CA SER A 311 2.20 -8.82 20.01
C SER A 311 1.15 -9.55 20.85
N ASP A 312 0.27 -10.29 20.18
CA ASP A 312 -0.68 -11.22 20.77
C ASP A 312 -0.31 -12.62 20.27
N ASP A 313 0.37 -13.40 21.12
CA ASP A 313 0.94 -14.69 20.73
C ASP A 313 -0.15 -15.67 20.23
N ALA A 314 -1.34 -15.63 20.85
CA ALA A 314 -2.45 -16.49 20.46
C ALA A 314 -3.01 -16.10 19.08
N LEU A 315 -3.12 -14.80 18.80
CA LEU A 315 -3.50 -14.31 17.48
C LEU A 315 -2.44 -14.67 16.42
N PHE A 316 -1.15 -14.47 16.70
CA PHE A 316 -0.08 -14.79 15.74
C PHE A 316 -0.04 -16.28 15.42
N GLN A 317 -0.23 -17.16 16.40
CA GLN A 317 -0.34 -18.60 16.15
C GLN A 317 -1.55 -18.91 15.24
N ALA A 318 -2.73 -18.37 15.56
CA ALA A 318 -3.92 -18.62 14.76
C ALA A 318 -3.79 -18.06 13.33
N LEU A 319 -3.13 -16.91 13.15
CA LEU A 319 -2.81 -16.35 11.84
C LEU A 319 -1.80 -17.22 11.08
N ALA A 320 -0.81 -17.79 11.75
CA ALA A 320 0.16 -18.72 11.15
C ALA A 320 -0.54 -19.99 10.63
N ASP A 321 -1.36 -20.62 11.47
CA ASP A 321 -2.13 -21.83 11.11
C ASP A 321 -3.06 -21.55 9.92
N ARG A 322 -3.77 -20.41 9.96
CA ARG A 322 -4.65 -19.99 8.87
C ARG A 322 -3.87 -19.71 7.60
N ALA A 323 -2.73 -19.02 7.68
CA ALA A 323 -1.87 -18.75 6.54
C ALA A 323 -1.33 -20.04 5.91
N ALA A 324 -0.89 -21.00 6.72
CA ALA A 324 -0.43 -22.30 6.26
C ALA A 324 -1.52 -23.04 5.46
N SER A 325 -2.78 -23.00 5.93
CA SER A 325 -3.93 -23.60 5.23
C SER A 325 -4.31 -22.92 3.90
N LEU A 326 -3.84 -21.69 3.69
CA LEU A 326 -4.19 -20.83 2.55
C LEU A 326 -2.99 -20.50 1.67
N ILE A 327 -1.80 -21.06 1.95
CA ILE A 327 -0.53 -20.52 1.46
C ILE A 327 -0.46 -20.40 -0.07
N ASP A 328 -1.04 -21.36 -0.79
CA ASP A 328 -1.07 -21.39 -2.25
C ASP A 328 -2.00 -20.31 -2.87
N ALA A 329 -2.91 -19.74 -2.07
CA ALA A 329 -3.81 -18.66 -2.49
C ALA A 329 -3.25 -17.25 -2.17
N PHE A 330 -2.10 -17.14 -1.50
CA PHE A 330 -1.47 -15.86 -1.26
C PHE A 330 -0.82 -15.33 -2.55
N VAL A 331 -0.98 -14.02 -2.77
CA VAL A 331 -0.23 -13.29 -3.79
C VAL A 331 1.09 -12.76 -3.20
N ALA A 332 2.03 -12.36 -4.06
CA ALA A 332 3.35 -11.87 -3.68
C ALA A 332 3.36 -10.81 -2.55
N VAL A 333 2.48 -9.81 -2.65
CA VAL A 333 2.36 -8.74 -1.64
C VAL A 333 2.00 -9.33 -0.27
N ASP A 334 1.01 -10.23 -0.24
CA ASP A 334 0.52 -10.83 1.01
C ASP A 334 1.60 -11.74 1.65
N LEU A 335 2.34 -12.52 0.85
CA LEU A 335 3.45 -13.36 1.34
C LEU A 335 4.57 -12.52 1.97
N SER A 336 5.00 -11.47 1.28
CA SER A 336 6.06 -10.60 1.78
C SER A 336 5.65 -9.85 3.05
N MET A 337 4.37 -9.44 3.12
CA MET A 337 3.79 -8.76 4.28
C MET A 337 3.69 -9.69 5.49
N MET A 338 3.29 -10.95 5.28
CA MET A 338 3.32 -11.99 6.33
C MET A 338 4.73 -12.21 6.86
N ALA A 339 5.71 -12.47 5.98
CA ALA A 339 7.09 -12.70 6.38
C ALA A 339 7.64 -11.51 7.18
N TRP A 340 7.41 -10.29 6.69
CA TRP A 340 7.82 -9.06 7.36
C TRP A 340 7.18 -8.93 8.75
N ALA A 341 5.88 -9.21 8.87
CA ALA A 341 5.15 -9.09 10.13
C ALA A 341 5.71 -10.03 11.21
N PHE A 342 5.91 -11.29 10.87
CA PHE A 342 6.45 -12.29 11.79
C PHE A 342 7.90 -11.99 12.18
N ALA A 343 8.72 -11.58 11.21
CA ALA A 343 10.09 -11.15 11.49
C ALA A 343 10.13 -9.91 12.39
N ARG A 344 9.24 -8.94 12.16
CA ARG A 344 9.13 -7.72 12.97
C ARG A 344 8.66 -8.02 14.40
N ALA A 345 7.78 -9.01 14.57
CA ALA A 345 7.33 -9.50 15.86
C ALA A 345 8.33 -10.44 16.56
N ALA A 346 9.46 -10.75 15.90
CA ALA A 346 10.47 -11.72 16.35
C ALA A 346 9.89 -13.14 16.58
N ILE A 347 8.89 -13.53 15.79
CA ILE A 347 8.24 -14.85 15.85
C ILE A 347 8.79 -15.70 14.70
N ASN A 348 9.47 -16.79 15.05
CA ASN A 348 10.01 -17.74 14.08
C ASN A 348 9.16 -19.01 14.02
N ASP A 349 8.07 -18.97 13.24
CA ASP A 349 7.24 -20.13 12.93
C ASP A 349 7.83 -20.89 11.73
N GLN A 350 8.38 -22.08 11.99
CA GLN A 350 9.14 -22.82 10.97
C GLN A 350 8.26 -23.31 9.81
N ASP A 351 7.04 -23.76 10.11
CA ASP A 351 6.12 -24.31 9.10
C ASP A 351 5.59 -23.20 8.19
N LEU A 352 5.24 -22.06 8.76
CA LEU A 352 4.85 -20.87 8.02
C LEU A 352 5.99 -20.40 7.09
N PHE A 353 7.21 -20.25 7.61
CA PHE A 353 8.34 -19.78 6.79
C PHE A 353 8.73 -20.77 5.68
N ALA A 354 8.65 -22.08 5.95
CA ALA A 354 8.80 -23.10 4.91
C ALA A 354 7.70 -23.01 3.84
N GLY A 355 6.45 -22.75 4.26
CA GLY A 355 5.32 -22.51 3.35
C GLY A 355 5.53 -21.26 2.49
N ILE A 356 5.92 -20.14 3.10
CA ILE A 356 6.23 -18.89 2.41
C ILE A 356 7.35 -19.12 1.40
N GLY A 357 8.44 -19.79 1.78
CA GLY A 357 9.56 -20.09 0.88
C GLY A 357 9.11 -20.85 -0.37
N ARG A 358 8.37 -21.96 -0.20
CA ARG A 358 7.83 -22.75 -1.31
C ARG A 358 6.89 -21.94 -2.20
N ALA A 359 5.91 -21.25 -1.62
CA ALA A 359 4.93 -20.46 -2.37
C ALA A 359 5.59 -19.29 -3.10
N THR A 360 6.62 -18.67 -2.52
CA THR A 360 7.42 -17.63 -3.17
C THR A 360 8.17 -18.18 -4.37
N ILE A 361 8.88 -19.30 -4.24
CA ILE A 361 9.62 -19.91 -5.37
C ILE A 361 8.66 -20.23 -6.52
N ALA A 362 7.49 -20.78 -6.23
CA ALA A 362 6.49 -21.15 -7.23
C ALA A 362 5.93 -19.96 -8.04
N GLN A 363 5.96 -18.75 -7.48
CA GLN A 363 5.40 -17.55 -8.13
C GLN A 363 6.38 -16.37 -8.19
N ILE A 364 7.70 -16.64 -8.12
CA ILE A 364 8.76 -15.62 -7.96
C ILE A 364 8.71 -14.52 -9.02
N GLU A 365 8.27 -14.84 -10.23
CA GLU A 365 8.14 -13.88 -11.34
C GLU A 365 7.16 -12.75 -11.03
N SER A 366 6.11 -13.03 -10.25
CA SER A 366 5.07 -12.07 -9.85
C SER A 366 5.50 -11.08 -8.77
N PHE A 367 6.63 -11.32 -8.10
CA PHE A 367 7.16 -10.45 -7.06
C PHE A 367 7.82 -9.20 -7.65
N GLY A 368 7.46 -8.03 -7.11
CA GLY A 368 8.15 -6.78 -7.33
C GLY A 368 9.39 -6.64 -6.44
N GLU A 369 10.16 -5.58 -6.66
CA GLU A 369 11.39 -5.29 -5.94
C GLU A 369 11.18 -5.11 -4.43
N GLN A 370 10.05 -4.51 -4.03
CA GLN A 370 9.73 -4.27 -2.64
C GLN A 370 9.46 -5.60 -1.93
N GLU A 371 8.64 -6.47 -2.52
CA GLU A 371 8.31 -7.77 -1.95
C GLU A 371 9.54 -8.67 -1.81
N LEU A 372 10.42 -8.70 -2.84
CA LEU A 372 11.68 -9.47 -2.82
C LEU A 372 12.60 -9.02 -1.67
N SER A 373 12.78 -7.71 -1.51
CA SER A 373 13.63 -7.17 -0.45
C SER A 373 13.05 -7.40 0.95
N ASN A 374 11.73 -7.35 1.10
CA ASN A 374 11.05 -7.62 2.37
C ASN A 374 11.17 -9.09 2.77
N LEU A 375 11.04 -10.02 1.82
CA LEU A 375 11.25 -11.44 2.07
C LEU A 375 12.68 -11.74 2.52
N ALA A 376 13.68 -11.26 1.76
CA ALA A 376 15.09 -11.45 2.12
C ALA A 376 15.37 -10.91 3.53
N TRP A 377 14.86 -9.71 3.83
CA TRP A 377 15.02 -9.09 5.14
C TRP A 377 14.36 -9.88 6.26
N ALA A 378 13.14 -10.39 6.03
CA ALA A 378 12.40 -11.16 7.02
C ALA A 378 13.12 -12.47 7.38
N PHE A 379 13.53 -13.24 6.37
CA PHE A 379 14.27 -14.49 6.56
C PHE A 379 15.62 -14.24 7.25
N ALA A 380 16.35 -13.20 6.82
CA ALA A 380 17.62 -12.84 7.43
C ALA A 380 17.47 -12.38 8.90
N THR A 381 16.43 -11.60 9.21
CA THR A 381 16.14 -11.13 10.57
C THR A 381 15.89 -12.26 11.55
N LEU A 382 15.20 -13.32 11.11
CA LEU A 382 14.92 -14.51 11.92
C LEU A 382 16.02 -15.57 11.85
N ALA A 383 17.11 -15.29 11.13
CA ALA A 383 18.19 -16.24 10.84
C ALA A 383 17.69 -17.55 10.17
N ASN A 384 16.62 -17.46 9.38
CA ASN A 384 16.09 -18.55 8.58
C ASN A 384 16.86 -18.63 7.26
N VAL A 385 17.68 -19.67 7.12
CA VAL A 385 18.46 -19.94 5.91
C VAL A 385 17.67 -20.88 5.01
N ASP A 386 17.35 -20.41 3.81
CA ASP A 386 16.72 -21.18 2.73
C ASP A 386 17.48 -20.88 1.43
N ASP A 387 18.41 -21.77 1.08
CA ASP A 387 19.35 -21.55 -0.03
C ASP A 387 18.64 -21.46 -1.38
N ASP A 388 17.56 -22.23 -1.58
CA ASP A 388 16.79 -22.24 -2.83
C ASP A 388 15.98 -20.97 -2.98
N LEU A 389 15.34 -20.51 -1.89
CA LEU A 389 14.65 -19.23 -1.86
C LEU A 389 15.61 -18.07 -2.13
N PHE A 390 16.76 -18.02 -1.47
CA PHE A 390 17.73 -16.94 -1.70
C PHE A 390 18.31 -16.98 -3.12
N ARG A 391 18.52 -18.16 -3.70
CA ARG A 391 18.89 -18.26 -5.12
C ARG A 391 17.81 -17.70 -6.05
N ALA A 392 16.54 -18.02 -5.78
CA ALA A 392 15.40 -17.50 -6.55
C ALA A 392 15.26 -15.97 -6.39
N ILE A 393 15.37 -15.44 -5.17
CA ILE A 393 15.35 -14.01 -4.89
C ILE A 393 16.49 -13.30 -5.62
N ALA A 394 17.71 -13.85 -5.62
CA ALA A 394 18.85 -13.26 -6.32
C ALA A 394 18.57 -13.12 -7.81
N GLN A 395 18.12 -14.19 -8.46
CA GLN A 395 17.85 -14.21 -9.89
C GLN A 395 16.76 -13.20 -10.26
N ALA A 396 15.62 -13.24 -9.57
CA ALA A 396 14.52 -12.31 -9.83
C ALA A 396 14.92 -10.85 -9.54
N SER A 397 15.79 -10.62 -8.56
CA SER A 397 16.29 -9.28 -8.22
C SER A 397 17.24 -8.75 -9.30
N LEU A 398 18.06 -9.60 -9.92
CA LEU A 398 18.92 -9.22 -11.04
C LEU A 398 18.10 -8.72 -12.23
N ASP A 399 17.02 -9.44 -12.58
CA ASP A 399 16.13 -9.08 -13.69
C ASP A 399 15.38 -7.75 -13.44
N LYS A 400 15.15 -7.41 -12.17
CA LYS A 400 14.38 -6.24 -11.74
C LYS A 400 15.25 -5.13 -11.13
N MET A 401 16.58 -5.21 -11.26
CA MET A 401 17.53 -4.37 -10.51
C MET A 401 17.28 -2.86 -10.68
N ASP A 402 16.86 -2.42 -11.87
CA ASP A 402 16.58 -1.01 -12.14
C ASP A 402 15.36 -0.46 -11.37
N ALA A 403 14.40 -1.32 -10.99
CA ALA A 403 13.25 -0.92 -10.20
C ALA A 403 13.60 -0.67 -8.73
N PHE A 404 14.68 -1.30 -8.22
CA PHE A 404 15.06 -1.20 -6.81
C PHE A 404 15.40 0.23 -6.40
N ARG A 405 14.76 0.67 -5.30
CA ARG A 405 15.06 1.91 -4.57
C ARG A 405 16.07 1.66 -3.46
N ALA A 406 16.57 2.74 -2.87
CA ALA A 406 17.57 2.71 -1.82
C ALA A 406 17.31 1.69 -0.71
N GLN A 407 16.09 1.63 -0.19
CA GLN A 407 15.73 0.73 0.91
C GLN A 407 15.80 -0.73 0.48
N GLY A 408 15.29 -1.07 -0.71
CA GLY A 408 15.33 -2.44 -1.22
C GLY A 408 16.76 -2.93 -1.46
N LEU A 409 17.63 -2.06 -2.00
CA LEU A 409 19.06 -2.36 -2.21
C LEU A 409 19.79 -2.62 -0.89
N ALA A 410 19.59 -1.75 0.10
CA ALA A 410 20.19 -1.88 1.41
C ALA A 410 19.70 -3.15 2.13
N ASN A 411 18.40 -3.44 2.05
CA ASN A 411 17.80 -4.64 2.63
C ASN A 411 18.34 -5.91 1.99
N LEU A 412 18.44 -5.98 0.66
CA LEU A 412 19.04 -7.13 -0.02
C LEU A 412 20.49 -7.33 0.40
N ALA A 413 21.34 -6.29 0.29
CA ALA A 413 22.75 -6.40 0.67
C ALA A 413 22.91 -6.86 2.12
N TRP A 414 22.17 -6.23 3.04
CA TRP A 414 22.18 -6.59 4.45
C TRP A 414 21.74 -8.03 4.68
N SER A 415 20.70 -8.51 4.00
CA SER A 415 20.16 -9.86 4.19
C SER A 415 21.16 -10.94 3.80
N TYR A 416 21.79 -10.80 2.63
CA TYR A 416 22.82 -11.74 2.16
C TYR A 416 24.07 -11.70 3.07
N ALA A 417 24.45 -10.52 3.54
CA ALA A 417 25.56 -10.36 4.48
C ALA A 417 25.26 -10.98 5.86
N THR A 418 24.06 -10.77 6.39
CA THR A 418 23.62 -11.29 7.68
C THR A 418 23.62 -12.81 7.69
N LEU A 419 23.07 -13.44 6.65
CA LEU A 419 23.05 -14.90 6.52
C LEU A 419 24.37 -15.47 5.99
N ALA A 420 25.35 -14.62 5.65
CA ALA A 420 26.62 -15.00 5.05
C ALA A 420 26.47 -15.84 3.77
N ILE A 421 25.47 -15.52 2.95
CA ILE A 421 25.20 -16.15 1.66
C ILE A 421 25.98 -15.39 0.58
N PRO A 422 27.04 -15.97 0.00
CA PRO A 422 27.81 -15.31 -1.04
C PRO A 422 27.02 -15.24 -2.35
N ASN A 423 26.95 -14.04 -2.95
CA ASN A 423 26.39 -13.85 -4.28
C ASN A 423 27.02 -12.63 -4.97
N ASP A 424 28.20 -12.83 -5.57
CA ASP A 424 28.99 -11.76 -6.18
C ASP A 424 28.25 -11.03 -7.30
N ALA A 425 27.49 -11.76 -8.12
CA ALA A 425 26.72 -11.18 -9.23
C ALA A 425 25.67 -10.19 -8.71
N LEU A 426 24.89 -10.61 -7.71
CA LEU A 426 23.89 -9.77 -7.06
C LEU A 426 24.54 -8.57 -6.35
N LEU A 427 25.62 -8.77 -5.58
CA LEU A 427 26.28 -7.68 -4.86
C LEU A 427 26.87 -6.64 -5.81
N ARG A 428 27.49 -7.05 -6.92
CA ARG A 428 27.98 -6.11 -7.94
C ARG A 428 26.84 -5.37 -8.64
N ALA A 429 25.70 -6.01 -8.88
CA ALA A 429 24.52 -5.35 -9.42
C ALA A 429 23.93 -4.33 -8.43
N ILE A 430 23.81 -4.70 -7.15
CA ILE A 430 23.40 -3.80 -6.07
C ILE A 430 24.33 -2.60 -5.98
N ALA A 431 25.65 -2.80 -6.01
CA ALA A 431 26.63 -1.71 -5.93
C ALA A 431 26.45 -0.70 -7.09
N ARG A 432 26.35 -1.20 -8.33
CA ARG A 432 26.13 -0.34 -9.51
C ARG A 432 24.84 0.47 -9.41
N ARG A 433 23.73 -0.19 -9.04
CA ARG A 433 22.44 0.49 -8.88
C ARG A 433 22.48 1.48 -7.72
N ALA A 434 23.06 1.10 -6.58
CA ALA A 434 23.18 1.95 -5.40
C ALA A 434 23.96 3.23 -5.73
N MET A 435 25.07 3.14 -6.46
CA MET A 435 25.82 4.32 -6.90
C MET A 435 24.97 5.27 -7.78
N ALA A 436 24.10 4.72 -8.64
CA ALA A 436 23.23 5.52 -9.51
C ALA A 436 22.10 6.25 -8.76
N VAL A 437 21.71 5.76 -7.57
CA VAL A 437 20.60 6.34 -6.77
C VAL A 437 21.04 6.74 -5.36
N ILE A 438 22.35 6.90 -5.11
CA ILE A 438 22.91 7.04 -3.76
C ILE A 438 22.36 8.27 -3.02
N ASP A 439 22.02 9.32 -3.75
CA ASP A 439 21.46 10.56 -3.21
C ASP A 439 20.07 10.37 -2.58
N THR A 440 19.40 9.25 -2.87
CA THR A 440 18.10 8.89 -2.29
C THR A 440 18.22 8.08 -0.99
N PHE A 441 19.42 7.67 -0.59
CA PHE A 441 19.62 6.85 0.61
C PHE A 441 19.46 7.68 1.89
N ASN A 442 18.71 7.18 2.86
CA ASN A 442 18.71 7.72 4.23
C ASN A 442 19.91 7.16 5.03
N PRO A 443 20.19 7.65 6.25
CA PRO A 443 21.31 7.16 7.08
C PRO A 443 21.35 5.64 7.26
N GLN A 444 20.21 5.02 7.58
CA GLN A 444 20.10 3.57 7.77
C GLN A 444 20.50 2.79 6.53
N ASN A 445 20.03 3.21 5.35
CA ASN A 445 20.31 2.54 4.09
C ASN A 445 21.81 2.60 3.77
N VAL A 446 22.46 3.75 4.01
CA VAL A 446 23.91 3.93 3.76
C VAL A 446 24.72 3.03 4.69
N ALA A 447 24.37 3.03 5.98
CA ALA A 447 25.06 2.20 6.98
C ALA A 447 24.92 0.70 6.69
N ASN A 448 23.71 0.24 6.33
CA ASN A 448 23.43 -1.15 5.97
C ASN A 448 24.22 -1.57 4.73
N LEU A 449 24.27 -0.71 3.70
CA LEU A 449 25.03 -0.99 2.48
C LEU A 449 26.53 -1.10 2.79
N ALA A 450 27.11 -0.12 3.48
CA ALA A 450 28.53 -0.13 3.83
C ALA A 450 28.90 -1.37 4.66
N TRP A 451 28.10 -1.67 5.68
CA TRP A 451 28.31 -2.83 6.55
C TRP A 451 28.21 -4.15 5.79
N ALA A 452 27.24 -4.30 4.89
CA ALA A 452 27.06 -5.52 4.12
C ALA A 452 28.28 -5.83 3.24
N PHE A 453 28.79 -4.84 2.51
CA PHE A 453 29.96 -5.01 1.65
C PHE A 453 31.24 -5.25 2.46
N ALA A 454 31.40 -4.57 3.60
CA ALA A 454 32.51 -4.83 4.51
C ALA A 454 32.47 -6.23 5.12
N ARG A 455 31.30 -6.69 5.56
CA ARG A 455 31.11 -8.02 6.15
C ARG A 455 31.38 -9.15 5.15
N LEU A 456 30.95 -8.98 3.90
CA LEU A 456 31.18 -9.96 2.84
C LEU A 456 32.54 -9.78 2.15
N ASN A 457 33.30 -8.74 2.50
CA ASN A 457 34.60 -8.40 1.92
C ASN A 457 34.57 -8.24 0.39
N VAL A 458 33.48 -7.69 -0.15
CA VAL A 458 33.30 -7.50 -1.60
C VAL A 458 33.72 -6.08 -1.99
N HIS A 459 34.68 -5.98 -2.90
CA HIS A 459 35.22 -4.72 -3.38
C HIS A 459 34.61 -4.36 -4.74
N VAL A 460 34.05 -3.14 -4.83
CA VAL A 460 33.53 -2.54 -6.06
C VAL A 460 34.04 -1.12 -6.15
N ASP A 461 34.74 -0.81 -7.25
CA ASP A 461 35.35 0.50 -7.48
C ASP A 461 34.31 1.62 -7.40
N GLY A 462 34.66 2.70 -6.70
CA GLY A 462 33.80 3.88 -6.52
C GLY A 462 32.65 3.74 -5.52
N LEU A 463 32.36 2.52 -5.02
CA LEU A 463 31.24 2.31 -4.10
C LEU A 463 31.45 3.03 -2.76
N PHE A 464 32.62 2.84 -2.13
CA PHE A 464 32.92 3.47 -0.84
C PHE A 464 33.09 5.00 -0.98
N ASP A 465 33.56 5.50 -2.13
CA ASP A 465 33.53 6.94 -2.44
C ASP A 465 32.10 7.48 -2.49
N ALA A 466 31.18 6.76 -3.15
CA ALA A 466 29.78 7.16 -3.23
C ALA A 466 29.08 7.12 -1.86
N ILE A 467 29.33 6.07 -1.08
CA ILE A 467 28.85 5.94 0.31
C ILE A 467 29.39 7.10 1.15
N ALA A 468 30.69 7.42 1.06
CA ALA A 468 31.30 8.51 1.82
C ALA A 468 30.67 9.86 1.51
N ARG A 469 30.49 10.18 0.21
CA ARG A 469 29.81 11.42 -0.22
C ARG A 469 28.41 11.52 0.35
N ARG A 470 27.63 10.43 0.27
CA ARG A 470 26.26 10.44 0.80
C ARG A 470 26.24 10.52 2.32
N SER A 471 27.09 9.78 3.01
CA SER A 471 27.23 9.83 4.47
C SER A 471 27.51 11.25 4.96
N LEU A 472 28.41 11.99 4.30
CA LEU A 472 28.69 13.40 4.63
C LEU A 472 27.43 14.27 4.50
N ALA A 473 26.65 14.10 3.43
CA ALA A 473 25.43 14.87 3.19
C ALA A 473 24.33 14.63 4.23
N VAL A 474 24.30 13.45 4.87
CA VAL A 474 23.26 13.06 5.83
C VAL A 474 23.76 12.80 7.25
N VAL A 475 25.04 13.07 7.55
CA VAL A 475 25.70 12.73 8.83
C VAL A 475 24.95 13.26 10.05
N GLY A 476 24.32 14.44 9.92
CA GLY A 476 23.55 15.07 10.98
C GLY A 476 22.34 14.25 11.46
N ALA A 477 21.85 13.32 10.64
CA ALA A 477 20.72 12.47 10.96
C ALA A 477 21.13 11.07 11.47
N PHE A 478 22.42 10.75 11.55
CA PHE A 478 22.87 9.44 12.01
C PHE A 478 22.65 9.26 13.51
N SER A 479 22.21 8.06 13.87
CA SER A 479 22.15 7.50 15.22
C SER A 479 23.46 6.79 15.62
N ALA A 480 23.59 6.43 16.89
CA ALA A 480 24.74 5.67 17.40
C ALA A 480 25.00 4.37 16.62
N THR A 481 23.93 3.63 16.29
CA THR A 481 24.00 2.39 15.51
C THR A 481 24.60 2.63 14.13
N GLU A 482 24.09 3.60 13.39
CA GLU A 482 24.51 3.87 12.02
C GLU A 482 25.96 4.38 11.98
N LEU A 483 26.37 5.22 12.93
CA LEU A 483 27.75 5.68 13.06
C LEU A 483 28.71 4.52 13.30
N THR A 484 28.32 3.59 14.18
CA THR A 484 29.14 2.44 14.54
C THR A 484 29.31 1.48 13.34
N MET A 485 28.21 1.21 12.63
CA MET A 485 28.23 0.37 11.42
C MET A 485 29.11 1.00 10.33
N LEU A 486 28.94 2.30 10.08
CA LEU A 486 29.68 3.03 9.06
C LEU A 486 31.19 3.07 9.39
N ALA A 487 31.56 3.47 10.62
CA ALA A 487 32.95 3.54 11.03
C ALA A 487 33.65 2.17 10.94
N SER A 488 32.96 1.11 11.37
CA SER A 488 33.49 -0.26 11.28
C SER A 488 33.68 -0.69 9.82
N ALA A 489 32.74 -0.38 8.93
CA ALA A 489 32.82 -0.72 7.51
C ALA A 489 34.00 -0.02 6.83
N PHE A 490 34.17 1.29 7.02
CA PHE A 490 35.26 2.06 6.44
C PHE A 490 36.63 1.68 7.02
N SER A 491 36.70 1.39 8.33
CA SER A 491 37.91 0.87 8.97
C SER A 491 38.36 -0.47 8.37
N ALA A 492 37.43 -1.31 7.93
CA ALA A 492 37.73 -2.60 7.31
C ALA A 492 38.09 -2.49 5.83
N MET A 493 37.40 -1.64 5.06
CA MET A 493 37.45 -1.63 3.59
C MET A 493 38.32 -0.50 3.00
N SER A 494 38.51 0.59 3.73
CA SER A 494 39.22 1.79 3.22
C SER A 494 40.01 2.50 4.33
N PRO A 495 40.92 1.80 5.03
CA PRO A 495 41.68 2.38 6.12
C PRO A 495 42.54 3.55 5.64
N GLY A 496 42.37 4.73 6.25
CA GLY A 496 43.16 5.93 5.92
C GLY A 496 42.72 6.70 4.67
N MET A 497 41.54 6.40 4.11
CA MET A 497 40.88 7.19 3.06
C MET A 497 39.62 7.87 3.62
N HIS A 498 39.22 9.03 3.08
CA HIS A 498 38.04 9.81 3.51
C HIS A 498 38.16 10.51 4.88
N ASP A 499 39.25 11.25 5.11
CA ASP A 499 39.48 11.99 6.36
C ASP A 499 38.32 12.90 6.76
N ASP A 500 37.71 13.59 5.80
CA ASP A 500 36.54 14.45 6.02
C ASP A 500 35.35 13.68 6.61
N LEU A 501 35.09 12.46 6.11
CA LEU A 501 34.04 11.59 6.63
C LEU A 501 34.33 11.17 8.07
N TYR A 502 35.58 10.83 8.38
CA TYR A 502 35.95 10.45 9.74
C TYR A 502 35.80 11.59 10.72
N MET A 503 36.17 12.81 10.34
CA MET A 503 35.95 13.99 11.17
C MET A 503 34.45 14.26 11.37
N ALA A 504 33.63 14.10 10.34
CA ALA A 504 32.19 14.22 10.44
C ALA A 504 31.56 13.17 11.37
N ILE A 505 31.98 11.89 11.27
CA ILE A 505 31.55 10.80 12.15
C ILE A 505 31.92 11.12 13.60
N LYS A 506 33.16 11.55 13.86
CA LYS A 506 33.62 11.95 15.22
C LYS A 506 32.76 13.07 15.79
N HIS A 507 32.57 14.15 15.03
CA HIS A 507 31.79 15.30 15.47
C HIS A 507 30.34 14.90 15.79
N ARG A 508 29.71 14.10 14.93
CA ARG A 508 28.36 13.61 15.17
C ARG A 508 28.29 12.66 16.37
N ALA A 509 29.26 11.77 16.54
CA ALA A 509 29.30 10.83 17.66
C ALA A 509 29.40 11.56 19.02
N VAL A 510 30.17 12.65 19.11
CA VAL A 510 30.19 13.50 20.32
C VAL A 510 28.81 14.10 20.58
N ALA A 511 28.15 14.61 19.54
CA ALA A 511 26.84 15.25 19.67
C ALA A 511 25.72 14.29 20.13
N VAL A 512 25.87 12.98 19.94
CA VAL A 512 24.89 11.96 20.33
C VAL A 512 25.47 10.92 21.29
N LEU A 513 26.55 11.25 22.00
CA LEU A 513 27.32 10.32 22.84
C LEU A 513 26.46 9.63 23.90
N GLU A 514 25.49 10.35 24.47
CA GLU A 514 24.56 9.83 25.48
C GLU A 514 23.66 8.72 24.96
N THR A 515 23.45 8.63 23.65
CA THR A 515 22.62 7.59 23.02
C THR A 515 23.36 6.27 22.78
N PHE A 516 24.69 6.25 22.95
CA PHE A 516 25.48 5.04 22.74
C PHE A 516 25.46 4.14 23.98
N ASP A 517 25.23 2.85 23.76
CA ASP A 517 25.54 1.81 24.74
C ASP A 517 27.06 1.52 24.81
N ASP A 518 27.49 0.79 25.84
CA ASP A 518 28.92 0.49 26.08
C ASP A 518 29.56 -0.33 24.94
N HIS A 519 28.78 -1.18 24.28
CA HIS A 519 29.25 -1.99 23.16
C HIS A 519 29.52 -1.11 21.93
N GLN A 520 28.58 -0.24 21.58
CA GLN A 520 28.69 0.71 20.48
C GLN A 520 29.85 1.68 20.71
N ARG A 521 30.04 2.18 21.94
CA ARG A 521 31.20 3.03 22.30
C ARG A 521 32.51 2.31 22.02
N THR A 522 32.60 1.04 22.41
CA THR A 522 33.80 0.22 22.20
C THR A 522 34.08 -0.01 20.72
N LEU A 523 33.06 -0.37 19.95
CA LEU A 523 33.20 -0.60 18.50
C LEU A 523 33.60 0.68 17.77
N LEU A 524 32.93 1.80 18.06
CA LEU A 524 33.25 3.08 17.46
C LEU A 524 34.67 3.52 17.84
N SER A 525 35.06 3.42 19.11
CA SER A 525 36.41 3.75 19.57
C SER A 525 37.46 2.90 18.86
N ASN A 526 37.23 1.59 18.71
CA ASN A 526 38.15 0.70 18.00
C ASN A 526 38.26 1.03 16.50
N ALA A 527 37.13 1.30 15.84
CA ALA A 527 37.11 1.72 14.45
C ALA A 527 37.90 3.02 14.29
N LEU A 528 37.61 4.03 15.13
CA LEU A 528 38.32 5.31 15.11
C LEU A 528 39.80 5.15 15.45
N MET A 529 40.19 4.28 16.39
CA MET A 529 41.60 4.04 16.75
C MET A 529 42.42 3.48 15.59
N ARG A 530 41.85 2.54 14.82
CA ARG A 530 42.48 2.02 13.59
C ARG A 530 42.63 3.08 12.52
N LEU A 531 41.85 4.16 12.61
CA LEU A 531 41.83 5.29 11.70
C LEU A 531 42.67 6.48 12.20
N THR A 532 42.87 6.64 13.53
CA THR A 532 43.55 7.79 14.18
C THR A 532 45.05 7.61 14.43
N VAL A 533 45.72 6.66 13.78
CA VAL A 533 47.21 6.56 13.85
C VAL A 533 47.91 7.85 13.34
N ARG A 534 47.19 8.90 12.93
CA ARG A 534 47.76 10.19 12.48
C ARG A 534 47.30 11.48 13.19
N HIS A 535 46.32 11.49 14.12
CA HIS A 535 45.96 12.74 14.84
C HIS A 535 45.45 12.51 16.27
N ASP A 536 46.01 13.27 17.23
CA ASP A 536 45.60 13.34 18.64
C ASP A 536 44.09 13.58 18.78
N SER A 537 43.41 12.74 19.55
CA SER A 537 41.94 12.70 19.63
C SER A 537 41.42 12.94 21.06
N PRO A 538 40.35 13.75 21.25
CA PRO A 538 39.74 14.01 22.54
C PRO A 538 39.08 12.78 23.21
N PHE A 539 39.03 11.62 22.55
CA PHE A 539 38.51 10.37 23.11
C PHE A 539 39.51 9.58 23.97
N GLN A 540 40.78 10.02 24.09
CA GLN A 540 41.73 9.45 25.05
C GLN A 540 41.30 9.63 26.53
N ARG A 541 40.19 10.34 26.80
CA ARG A 541 39.61 10.50 28.15
C ARG A 541 38.37 9.64 28.43
N MET A 542 37.92 8.79 27.51
CA MET A 542 36.87 7.80 27.84
C MET A 542 37.50 6.63 28.61
N PRO A 543 36.94 6.21 29.77
CA PRO A 543 37.43 5.04 30.47
C PRO A 543 37.25 3.81 29.58
N VAL A 544 38.35 3.13 29.27
CA VAL A 544 38.32 1.82 28.62
C VAL A 544 37.75 0.82 29.63
N LEU A 545 36.45 0.54 29.56
CA LEU A 545 35.84 -0.55 30.29
C LEU A 545 36.00 -1.84 29.45
N GLY A 546 37.11 -2.52 29.69
CA GLY A 546 37.43 -3.82 29.11
C GLY A 546 38.93 -4.02 28.93
N SER A 547 39.50 -4.99 29.62
CA SER A 547 40.90 -5.40 29.46
C SER A 547 41.17 -5.89 28.02
N ARG A 548 42.39 -5.70 27.50
CA ARG A 548 42.84 -6.29 26.22
C ARG A 548 42.59 -7.81 26.12
N GLN A 549 42.49 -8.48 27.27
CA GLN A 549 42.17 -9.90 27.41
C GLN A 549 40.69 -10.18 27.12
N GLU A 550 39.77 -9.44 27.73
CA GLU A 550 38.32 -9.52 27.45
C GLU A 550 38.02 -9.23 25.98
N LEU A 551 38.76 -8.30 25.37
CA LEU A 551 38.68 -7.99 23.93
C LEU A 551 39.11 -9.17 23.04
N ALA A 552 40.20 -9.85 23.38
CA ALA A 552 40.67 -11.02 22.65
C ALA A 552 39.71 -12.21 22.82
N ASP A 553 39.16 -12.38 24.01
CA ASP A 553 38.21 -13.46 24.31
C ASP A 553 36.85 -13.22 23.66
N GLN A 554 36.42 -11.97 23.52
CA GLN A 554 35.20 -11.60 22.79
C GLN A 554 35.35 -11.75 21.28
N GLN A 555 36.50 -11.37 20.70
CA GLN A 555 36.80 -11.63 19.28
C GLN A 555 36.86 -13.12 18.98
N ARG A 556 37.40 -13.92 19.91
CA ARG A 556 37.33 -15.39 19.84
C ARG A 556 35.91 -15.91 19.99
N ALA A 557 35.07 -15.30 20.84
CA ALA A 557 33.67 -15.69 20.98
C ALA A 557 32.84 -15.41 19.72
N ASN A 558 33.05 -14.25 19.07
CA ASN A 558 32.42 -13.91 17.79
C ASN A 558 32.93 -14.80 16.65
N ALA A 559 34.25 -15.05 16.58
CA ALA A 559 34.81 -16.00 15.63
C ALA A 559 34.30 -17.42 15.85
N ARG A 560 34.08 -17.84 17.11
CA ARG A 560 33.44 -19.13 17.45
C ARG A 560 31.97 -19.18 17.06
N ARG A 561 31.23 -18.08 17.20
CA ARG A 561 29.83 -17.97 16.77
C ARG A 561 29.73 -18.05 15.25
N ASP A 562 30.56 -17.30 14.53
CA ASP A 562 30.65 -17.35 13.06
C ASP A 562 31.11 -18.73 12.58
N LEU A 563 32.06 -19.36 13.27
CA LEU A 563 32.50 -20.73 12.98
C LEU A 563 31.37 -21.74 13.23
N ARG A 564 30.58 -21.61 14.30
CA ARG A 564 29.42 -22.47 14.56
C ARG A 564 28.35 -22.34 13.48
N ILE A 565 28.09 -21.12 13.00
CA ILE A 565 27.16 -20.88 11.89
C ILE A 565 27.70 -21.53 10.61
N ARG A 566 28.97 -21.29 10.26
CA ARG A 566 29.62 -21.91 9.09
C ARG A 566 29.68 -23.43 9.18
N GLN A 567 29.92 -23.99 10.36
CA GLN A 567 29.94 -25.44 10.60
C GLN A 567 28.54 -26.04 10.54
N ALA A 568 27.51 -25.35 11.05
CA ALA A 568 26.12 -25.79 10.92
C ALA A 568 25.67 -25.80 9.46
N VAL A 569 26.07 -24.79 8.67
CA VAL A 569 25.83 -24.72 7.22
C VAL A 569 26.59 -25.84 6.49
N ALA A 570 27.89 -26.03 6.78
CA ALA A 570 28.72 -27.05 6.14
C ALA A 570 28.26 -28.48 6.49
N ALA A 571 27.88 -28.75 7.74
CA ALA A 571 27.36 -30.05 8.16
C ALA A 571 26.02 -30.38 7.49
N ARG A 572 25.15 -29.39 7.31
CA ARG A 572 23.88 -29.56 6.58
C ARG A 572 24.09 -29.73 5.08
N TYR A 573 25.05 -29.02 4.49
CA TYR A 573 25.44 -29.19 3.09
C TYR A 573 25.96 -30.61 2.82
N GLN A 574 26.78 -31.17 3.73
CA GLN A 574 27.25 -32.55 3.63
C GLN A 574 26.12 -33.57 3.85
N ALA A 575 25.20 -33.33 4.78
CA ALA A 575 24.03 -34.17 4.99
C ALA A 575 23.08 -34.18 3.78
N HIS A 576 22.85 -33.02 3.17
CA HIS A 576 21.99 -32.87 1.99
C HIS A 576 22.60 -33.53 0.74
N ARG A 577 23.93 -33.43 0.56
CA ARG A 577 24.66 -34.13 -0.50
C ARG A 577 24.60 -35.64 -0.33
N ALA A 578 24.73 -36.14 0.90
CA ALA A 578 24.63 -37.57 1.20
C ALA A 578 23.23 -38.16 0.95
N THR A 579 22.16 -37.36 1.07
CA THR A 579 20.78 -37.77 0.69
C THR A 579 20.47 -37.64 -0.80
N HIS A 580 21.31 -36.96 -1.58
CA HIS A 580 21.14 -36.81 -3.03
C HIS A 580 22.02 -37.79 -3.83
N ASP A 581 23.12 -38.26 -3.23
CA ASP A 581 24.02 -39.29 -3.77
C ASP A 581 23.62 -40.74 -3.36
N ALA A 582 22.62 -40.90 -2.47
CA ALA A 582 22.02 -42.18 -2.05
C ALA A 582 20.61 -42.32 -2.62
#